data_AF-A0AAW2TZ83-F1
#
_entry.id   AF-A0AAW2TZ83-F1
#
_cell.length_a   1.000
_cell.length_b   1.000
_cell.length_c   1.000
_cell.angle_alpha   90.00
_cell.angle_beta   90.00
_cell.angle_gamma   90.00
#
_symmetry.space_group_name_H-M   'P 1'
#
loop_
_entity.id
_entity.type
_entity.pdbx_description
1 polymer ?
#
loop_
_entity_poly.entity_id
_entity_poly.type
_entity_poly.pdbx_seq_one_letter_code
_entity_poly.pdbx_strand_id
1 'polypeptide(L)'
;MPRKGVTSFCFSPKPSSSTHSLSRFAFSPSQPSFPETVMDRTLATADPTIMKWDPQTTTVARLTSLFHHNRREARDFIQAVNSLQKAMHLLLADNSTSCKLARAKSLMQIATKRLEKEFYQILSMNRAHLDPESVSTRSLRTSSTGSSTSDYEEEDDDCVRVANEMISEVEDASTLAMEDLRLIAECMVSSGYAKECVKVYKIIRKSIVDEGIYRLGVEKYTSSQIHKMDWQVLESRIQSWRNAVRTAVKTLFNGERILCDHVFASSDSIRESCFTEITKEGAMILFGFPETVAKNSKRSPDKVFRLLEMYTGISDHWLEIDSIFSFQSTITVKS
;
A
#
# COMPACT_ATOMS: atom_id res chain seq x y z
N MET A 1 -69.37 -58.19 51.61
CA MET A 1 -68.86 -58.72 52.90
C MET A 1 -67.33 -58.72 52.89
N PRO A 2 -66.68 -58.44 54.04
CA PRO A 2 -65.34 -57.86 54.12
C PRO A 2 -64.31 -58.74 54.87
N ARG A 3 -63.03 -58.32 54.91
CA ARG A 3 -61.99 -58.46 55.99
C ARG A 3 -60.59 -58.51 55.35
N LYS A 4 -59.72 -57.50 55.51
CA LYS A 4 -58.86 -57.14 56.67
C LYS A 4 -57.77 -58.18 57.01
N GLY A 5 -56.51 -57.73 57.08
CA GLY A 5 -55.39 -58.37 57.80
C GLY A 5 -54.02 -58.21 57.09
N VAL A 6 -53.14 -57.23 57.40
CA VAL A 6 -52.19 -57.15 58.55
C VAL A 6 -50.98 -58.08 58.31
N THR A 7 -49.67 -57.75 58.38
CA THR A 7 -48.83 -56.59 58.77
C THR A 7 -47.37 -56.92 58.40
N SER A 8 -46.52 -55.91 58.19
CA SER A 8 -45.12 -55.95 58.67
C SER A 8 -44.54 -54.54 58.75
N PHE A 9 -43.84 -54.28 59.86
CA PHE A 9 -43.28 -53.03 60.35
C PHE A 9 -41.89 -52.75 59.78
N CYS A 10 -41.47 -51.47 59.70
CA CYS A 10 -40.32 -50.94 60.47
C CYS A 10 -40.02 -49.44 60.18
N PHE A 11 -40.13 -48.64 61.25
CA PHE A 11 -39.33 -47.48 61.73
C PHE A 11 -38.84 -46.32 60.82
N SER A 12 -39.47 -45.15 61.04
CA SER A 12 -38.95 -43.80 61.47
C SER A 12 -37.80 -43.06 60.72
N PRO A 13 -37.62 -41.71 60.86
CA PRO A 13 -38.46 -40.66 61.46
C PRO A 13 -38.73 -39.39 60.59
N LYS A 14 -39.65 -38.55 61.09
CA LYS A 14 -40.02 -37.16 60.72
C LYS A 14 -38.88 -36.15 60.97
N PRO A 15 -38.84 -34.92 60.37
CA PRO A 15 -39.87 -33.90 60.63
C PRO A 15 -40.20 -32.81 59.57
N SER A 16 -41.36 -32.21 59.85
CA SER A 16 -41.79 -30.80 59.70
C SER A 16 -41.77 -30.11 58.34
N SER A 17 -42.98 -29.90 57.84
CA SER A 17 -43.38 -28.89 56.86
C SER A 17 -43.28 -27.47 57.42
N SER A 18 -42.80 -26.53 56.60
CA SER A 18 -43.38 -25.18 56.53
C SER A 18 -43.09 -24.57 55.15
N THR A 19 -44.17 -24.21 54.48
CA THR A 19 -44.30 -23.62 53.15
C THR A 19 -43.97 -22.11 53.13
N HIS A 20 -43.80 -21.60 51.90
CA HIS A 20 -43.75 -20.20 51.45
C HIS A 20 -42.34 -19.58 51.56
N SER A 21 -41.77 -18.89 50.56
CA SER A 21 -42.30 -18.36 49.30
C SER A 21 -41.16 -17.69 48.52
N LEU A 22 -41.34 -17.59 47.20
CA LEU A 22 -40.68 -16.70 46.24
C LEU A 22 -39.23 -17.04 45.83
N SER A 23 -39.17 -17.75 44.72
CA SER A 23 -38.13 -17.65 43.70
C SER A 23 -37.80 -16.19 43.36
N ARG A 24 -36.79 -15.62 44.01
CA ARG A 24 -35.95 -14.60 43.37
C ARG A 24 -34.86 -15.34 42.61
N PHE A 25 -35.13 -15.64 41.34
CA PHE A 25 -34.04 -15.65 40.37
C PHE A 25 -33.51 -14.20 40.32
N ALA A 26 -32.58 -13.89 41.20
CA ALA A 26 -31.68 -12.79 40.95
C ALA A 26 -30.91 -13.21 39.70
N PHE A 27 -31.30 -12.68 38.54
CA PHE A 27 -30.37 -12.55 37.43
C PHE A 27 -29.23 -11.69 37.97
N SER A 28 -28.17 -12.33 38.48
CA SER A 28 -26.88 -11.68 38.58
C SER A 28 -26.57 -11.19 37.17
N PRO A 29 -26.30 -9.88 36.96
CA PRO A 29 -25.78 -9.45 35.68
C PRO A 29 -24.50 -10.24 35.48
N SER A 30 -24.46 -11.08 34.45
CA SER A 30 -23.23 -11.76 34.03
C SER A 30 -22.18 -10.67 33.89
N GLN A 31 -21.18 -10.68 34.76
CA GLN A 31 -20.11 -9.69 34.73
C GLN A 31 -19.46 -9.81 33.34
N PRO A 32 -19.37 -8.71 32.57
CA PRO A 32 -18.87 -8.77 31.21
C PRO A 32 -17.48 -9.40 31.20
N SER A 33 -17.23 -10.31 30.25
CA SER A 33 -15.92 -10.95 30.15
C SER A 33 -14.84 -9.90 29.87
N PHE A 34 -13.60 -10.16 30.26
CA PHE A 34 -12.51 -9.21 30.02
C PHE A 34 -12.43 -8.73 28.55
N PRO A 35 -12.51 -9.63 27.53
CA PRO A 35 -12.62 -9.23 26.12
C PRO A 35 -13.81 -8.31 25.80
N GLU A 36 -14.95 -8.55 26.46
CA GLU A 36 -16.16 -7.75 26.27
C GLU A 36 -16.00 -6.33 26.83
N THR A 37 -15.40 -6.18 28.00
CA THR A 37 -15.09 -4.85 28.58
C THR A 37 -14.09 -4.06 27.73
N VAL A 38 -13.11 -4.74 27.14
CA VAL A 38 -12.13 -4.13 26.22
C VAL A 38 -12.84 -3.65 24.95
N MET A 39 -13.75 -4.44 24.39
CA MET A 39 -14.54 -4.01 23.23
C MET A 39 -15.43 -2.81 23.55
N ASP A 40 -16.12 -2.80 24.68
CA ASP A 40 -17.01 -1.67 25.05
C ASP A 40 -16.24 -0.36 25.15
N ARG A 41 -15.08 -0.38 25.81
CA ARG A 41 -14.20 0.79 25.91
C ARG A 41 -13.68 1.23 24.54
N THR A 42 -13.36 0.27 23.68
CA THR A 42 -12.86 0.55 22.33
C THR A 42 -13.95 1.12 21.42
N LEU A 43 -15.18 0.61 21.51
CA LEU A 43 -16.32 1.16 20.78
C LEU A 43 -16.63 2.58 21.25
N ALA A 44 -16.59 2.86 22.56
CA ALA A 44 -16.86 4.19 23.10
C ALA A 44 -15.90 5.28 22.53
N THR A 45 -14.65 4.91 22.20
CA THR A 45 -13.67 5.84 21.61
C THR A 45 -13.66 5.81 20.09
N ALA A 46 -13.75 4.63 19.47
CA ALA A 46 -13.62 4.46 18.03
C ALA A 46 -14.89 4.86 17.27
N ASP A 47 -16.07 4.62 17.83
CA ASP A 47 -17.35 4.91 17.18
C ASP A 47 -17.51 6.39 16.80
N PRO A 48 -17.40 7.37 17.72
CA PRO A 48 -17.54 8.78 17.35
C PRO A 48 -16.45 9.24 16.36
N THR A 49 -15.23 8.73 16.51
CA THR A 49 -14.08 9.06 15.65
C THR A 49 -14.30 8.57 14.22
N ILE A 50 -14.77 7.33 14.05
CA ILE A 50 -14.99 6.72 12.74
C ILE A 50 -16.26 7.29 12.10
N MET A 51 -17.36 7.42 12.85
CA MET A 51 -18.63 7.91 12.32
C MET A 51 -18.59 9.37 11.87
N LYS A 52 -17.76 10.20 12.51
CA LYS A 52 -17.50 11.57 12.03
C LYS A 52 -17.09 11.59 10.56
N TRP A 53 -16.34 10.56 10.13
CA TRP A 53 -15.79 10.44 8.79
C TRP A 53 -16.55 9.48 7.87
N ASP A 54 -17.78 9.12 8.24
CA ASP A 54 -18.66 8.34 7.37
C ASP A 54 -19.12 9.18 6.16
N PRO A 55 -18.74 8.82 4.92
CA PRO A 55 -19.13 9.55 3.72
C PRO A 55 -20.65 9.62 3.48
N GLN A 56 -21.43 8.70 4.07
CA GLN A 56 -22.88 8.68 3.92
C GLN A 56 -23.58 9.65 4.88
N THR A 57 -22.95 9.93 6.02
CA THR A 57 -23.59 10.64 7.13
C THR A 57 -23.14 12.10 7.21
N THR A 58 -21.90 12.43 6.88
CA THR A 58 -21.37 13.79 7.03
C THR A 58 -20.93 14.42 5.70
N THR A 59 -21.35 15.67 5.46
CA THR A 59 -20.89 16.47 4.31
C THR A 59 -19.39 16.74 4.36
N VAL A 60 -18.83 16.86 5.56
CA VAL A 60 -17.39 17.00 5.81
C VAL A 60 -16.64 15.78 5.26
N ALA A 61 -17.05 14.55 5.56
CA ALA A 61 -16.38 13.35 5.03
C ALA A 61 -16.47 13.22 3.50
N ARG A 62 -17.49 13.82 2.89
CA ARG A 62 -17.65 13.84 1.44
C ARG A 62 -16.64 14.76 0.77
N LEU A 63 -16.39 15.93 1.34
CA LEU A 63 -15.69 17.04 0.67
C LEU A 63 -14.27 17.29 1.17
N THR A 64 -13.93 16.80 2.36
CA THR A 64 -12.68 17.14 3.07
C THR A 64 -11.73 15.94 3.08
N SER A 65 -10.42 16.15 2.85
CA SER A 65 -9.40 15.09 3.02
C SER A 65 -8.91 15.02 4.47
N LEU A 66 -9.03 13.86 5.10
CA LEU A 66 -8.61 13.63 6.48
C LEU A 66 -7.12 13.94 6.68
N PHE A 67 -6.26 13.51 5.75
CA PHE A 67 -4.81 13.65 5.87
C PHE A 67 -4.32 15.06 5.48
N HIS A 68 -5.03 15.76 4.61
CA HIS A 68 -4.62 17.09 4.16
C HIS A 68 -4.89 18.19 5.20
N HIS A 69 -6.01 18.13 5.91
CA HIS A 69 -6.44 19.25 6.77
C HIS A 69 -6.00 19.13 8.24
N ASN A 70 -5.87 17.90 8.77
CA ASN A 70 -5.50 17.70 10.17
C ASN A 70 -4.79 16.35 10.39
N ARG A 71 -3.46 16.34 10.26
CA ARG A 71 -2.66 15.12 10.44
C ARG A 71 -2.76 14.53 11.86
N ARG A 72 -3.05 15.34 12.88
CA ARG A 72 -3.29 14.80 14.24
C ARG A 72 -4.56 13.96 14.26
N GLU A 73 -5.64 14.50 13.71
CA GLU A 73 -6.90 13.78 13.60
C GLU A 73 -6.78 12.53 12.70
N ALA A 74 -5.98 12.59 11.64
CA ALA A 74 -5.69 11.41 10.81
C ALA A 74 -5.01 10.29 11.62
N ARG A 75 -4.04 10.65 12.48
CA ARG A 75 -3.39 9.68 13.37
C ARG A 75 -4.35 9.12 14.43
N ASP A 76 -5.19 9.96 15.02
CA ASP A 76 -6.21 9.53 15.98
C ASP A 76 -7.21 8.56 15.32
N PHE A 77 -7.60 8.82 14.08
CA PHE A 77 -8.44 7.94 13.28
C PHE A 77 -7.77 6.58 13.03
N ILE A 78 -6.51 6.56 12.57
CA ILE A 78 -5.74 5.31 12.36
C ILE A 78 -5.61 4.53 13.68
N GLN A 79 -5.35 5.22 14.78
CA GLN A 79 -5.27 4.60 16.11
C GLN A 79 -6.61 3.98 16.51
N ALA A 80 -7.73 4.66 16.29
CA ALA A 80 -9.07 4.15 16.55
C ALA A 80 -9.35 2.85 15.75
N VAL A 81 -9.00 2.82 14.46
CA VAL A 81 -9.15 1.65 13.60
C VAL A 81 -8.31 0.48 14.10
N ASN A 82 -7.04 0.71 14.40
CA ASN A 82 -6.13 -0.33 14.91
C ASN A 82 -6.59 -0.88 16.27
N SER A 83 -7.14 -0.02 17.12
CA SER A 83 -7.65 -0.41 18.44
C SER A 83 -8.91 -1.25 18.29
N LEU A 84 -9.83 -0.84 17.42
CA LEU A 84 -11.05 -1.57 17.08
C LEU A 84 -10.71 -2.96 16.52
N GLN A 85 -9.73 -3.04 15.62
CA GLN A 85 -9.28 -4.30 15.04
C GLN A 85 -8.73 -5.26 16.11
N LYS A 86 -7.86 -4.78 17.00
CA LYS A 86 -7.31 -5.58 18.11
C LYS A 86 -8.41 -6.08 19.04
N ALA A 87 -9.37 -5.22 19.40
CA ALA A 87 -10.52 -5.62 20.20
C ALA A 87 -11.40 -6.68 19.50
N MET A 88 -11.58 -6.56 18.18
CA MET A 88 -12.33 -7.56 17.40
C MET A 88 -11.66 -8.93 17.43
N HIS A 89 -10.33 -9.00 17.29
CA HIS A 89 -9.58 -10.26 17.38
C HIS A 89 -9.69 -10.90 18.77
N LEU A 90 -9.61 -10.10 19.84
CA LEU A 90 -9.77 -10.59 21.21
C LEU A 90 -11.18 -11.17 21.46
N LEU A 91 -12.22 -10.55 20.90
CA LEU A 91 -13.59 -11.06 21.01
C LEU A 91 -13.86 -12.32 20.19
N LEU A 92 -13.26 -12.43 19.00
CA LEU A 92 -13.42 -13.61 18.14
C LEU A 92 -12.82 -14.87 18.77
N ALA A 93 -11.76 -14.72 19.58
CA ALA A 93 -11.18 -15.82 20.34
C ALA A 93 -12.11 -16.39 21.42
N ASP A 94 -13.11 -15.61 21.87
CA ASP A 94 -14.03 -15.96 22.98
C ASP A 94 -15.39 -16.52 22.48
N ASN A 95 -15.52 -16.82 21.17
CA ASN A 95 -16.72 -17.38 20.51
C ASN A 95 -18.05 -16.64 20.77
N SER A 96 -18.02 -15.38 21.20
CA SER A 96 -19.22 -14.61 21.49
C SER A 96 -19.75 -13.86 20.24
N THR A 97 -20.92 -14.28 19.74
CA THR A 97 -21.64 -13.57 18.67
C THR A 97 -22.42 -12.39 19.26
N SER A 98 -21.71 -11.38 19.77
CA SER A 98 -22.31 -10.20 20.39
C SER A 98 -22.75 -9.15 19.35
N CYS A 99 -23.81 -8.38 19.66
CA CYS A 99 -24.21 -7.21 18.88
C CYS A 99 -23.07 -6.19 18.72
N LYS A 100 -22.14 -6.16 19.68
CA LYS A 100 -20.91 -5.36 19.67
C LYS A 100 -20.00 -5.73 18.50
N LEU A 101 -19.87 -7.02 18.19
CA LEU A 101 -19.11 -7.47 17.02
C LEU A 101 -19.74 -7.00 15.71
N ALA A 102 -21.08 -7.00 15.60
CA ALA A 102 -21.77 -6.47 14.43
C ALA A 102 -21.52 -4.97 14.26
N ARG A 103 -21.58 -4.20 15.36
CA ARG A 103 -21.25 -2.77 15.36
C ARG A 103 -19.79 -2.52 14.96
N ALA A 104 -18.86 -3.27 15.53
CA ALA A 104 -17.43 -3.18 15.22
C ALA A 104 -17.15 -3.49 13.74
N LYS A 105 -17.79 -4.53 13.18
CA LYS A 105 -17.70 -4.84 11.74
C LYS A 105 -18.21 -3.70 10.86
N SER A 106 -19.34 -3.08 11.23
CA SER A 106 -19.88 -1.92 10.49
C SER A 106 -18.93 -0.73 10.54
N LEU A 107 -18.39 -0.38 11.71
CA LEU A 107 -17.39 0.68 11.86
C LEU A 107 -16.12 0.39 11.05
N MET A 108 -15.65 -0.85 11.06
CA MET A 108 -14.49 -1.26 10.25
C MET A 108 -14.74 -1.05 8.76
N GLN A 109 -15.92 -1.40 8.24
CA GLN A 109 -16.27 -1.16 6.84
C GLN A 109 -16.30 0.33 6.47
N ILE A 110 -16.82 1.18 7.37
CA ILE A 110 -16.81 2.63 7.17
C ILE A 110 -15.36 3.14 7.14
N ALA A 111 -14.55 2.71 8.11
CA ALA A 111 -13.16 3.09 8.20
C ALA A 111 -12.36 2.68 6.97
N THR A 112 -12.48 1.43 6.53
CA THR A 112 -11.78 0.93 5.33
C THR A 112 -12.15 1.73 4.09
N LYS A 113 -13.45 1.99 3.85
CA LYS A 113 -13.88 2.81 2.71
C LYS A 113 -13.32 4.24 2.78
N ARG A 114 -13.23 4.80 3.98
CA ARG A 114 -12.65 6.12 4.19
C ARG A 114 -11.16 6.14 3.88
N LEU A 115 -10.41 5.15 4.39
CA LEU A 115 -8.97 5.01 4.14
C LEU A 115 -8.67 4.76 2.67
N GLU A 116 -9.46 3.92 1.98
CA GLU A 116 -9.34 3.69 0.53
C GLU A 116 -9.51 5.01 -0.24
N LYS A 117 -10.51 5.82 0.12
CA LYS A 117 -10.73 7.14 -0.49
C LYS A 117 -9.56 8.10 -0.24
N GLU A 118 -9.05 8.18 0.98
CA GLU A 118 -7.89 9.03 1.30
C GLU A 118 -6.64 8.58 0.55
N PHE A 119 -6.40 7.27 0.49
CA PHE A 119 -5.29 6.68 -0.25
C PHE A 119 -5.35 7.06 -1.74
N TYR A 120 -6.54 6.98 -2.34
CA TYR A 120 -6.78 7.45 -3.72
C TYR A 120 -6.51 8.96 -3.86
N GLN A 121 -7.02 9.78 -2.93
CA GLN A 121 -6.88 11.24 -2.97
C GLN A 121 -5.42 11.66 -2.86
N ILE A 122 -4.66 11.11 -1.92
CA ILE A 122 -3.23 11.41 -1.74
C ILE A 122 -2.45 11.05 -3.01
N LEU A 123 -2.66 9.84 -3.56
CA LEU A 123 -2.01 9.42 -4.81
C LEU A 123 -2.38 10.30 -6.01
N SER A 124 -3.62 10.78 -6.07
CA SER A 124 -4.11 11.59 -7.20
C SER A 124 -3.69 13.05 -7.13
N MET A 125 -3.66 13.63 -5.92
CA MET A 125 -3.28 15.03 -5.71
C MET A 125 -1.76 15.22 -5.78
N ASN A 126 -0.98 14.20 -5.41
CA ASN A 126 0.49 14.26 -5.37
C ASN A 126 1.14 13.60 -6.59
N ARG A 127 0.49 13.58 -7.76
CA ARG A 127 1.02 12.90 -8.96
C ARG A 127 2.40 13.40 -9.38
N ALA A 128 2.61 14.71 -9.38
CA ALA A 128 3.91 15.30 -9.71
C ALA A 128 4.95 15.00 -8.63
N HIS A 129 4.57 15.10 -7.36
CA HIS A 129 5.44 14.89 -6.20
C HIS A 129 5.85 13.43 -5.97
N LEU A 130 5.04 12.49 -6.44
CA LEU A 130 5.26 11.05 -6.37
C LEU A 130 5.70 10.49 -7.71
N ASP A 131 5.95 11.30 -8.72
CA ASP A 131 6.42 10.77 -9.99
C ASP A 131 7.77 10.06 -9.77
N PRO A 132 8.06 8.98 -10.50
CA PRO A 132 9.27 8.21 -10.24
C PRO A 132 10.57 9.01 -10.34
N GLU A 133 10.60 10.07 -11.14
CA GLU A 133 11.75 10.96 -11.27
C GLU A 133 12.01 11.76 -10.00
N SER A 134 10.99 12.39 -9.41
CA SER A 134 11.11 13.10 -8.12
C SER A 134 11.48 12.15 -6.98
N VAL A 135 10.94 10.93 -6.97
CA VAL A 135 11.26 9.94 -5.94
C VAL A 135 12.71 9.48 -6.05
N SER A 136 13.19 9.18 -7.26
CA SER A 136 14.57 8.71 -7.48
C SER A 136 15.60 9.80 -7.17
N THR A 137 15.39 11.02 -7.67
CA THR A 137 16.29 12.16 -7.41
C THR A 137 16.41 12.48 -5.93
N ARG A 138 15.30 12.45 -5.18
CA ARG A 138 15.35 12.63 -3.71
C ARG A 138 16.12 11.53 -3.01
N SER A 139 15.89 10.26 -3.36
CA SER A 139 16.60 9.15 -2.71
C SER A 139 18.11 9.34 -2.82
N LEU A 140 18.62 9.78 -3.97
CA LEU A 140 20.04 10.11 -4.17
C LEU A 140 20.50 11.24 -3.23
N ARG A 141 19.69 12.30 -3.07
CA ARG A 141 20.02 13.43 -2.18
C ARG A 141 20.10 13.00 -0.71
N THR A 142 19.12 12.25 -0.22
CA THR A 142 19.12 11.75 1.16
C THR A 142 20.32 10.83 1.44
N SER A 143 20.78 10.06 0.45
CA SER A 143 22.01 9.27 0.56
C SER A 143 23.28 10.12 0.56
N SER A 144 23.29 11.27 -0.13
CA SER A 144 24.44 12.18 -0.20
C SER A 144 24.62 13.07 1.04
N THR A 145 23.53 13.53 1.67
CA THR A 145 23.58 14.36 2.89
C THR A 145 24.09 13.57 4.11
N GLY A 146 24.00 12.24 4.08
CA GLY A 146 24.63 11.37 5.09
C GLY A 146 26.16 11.24 4.96
N SER A 147 26.77 11.81 3.92
CA SER A 147 28.19 11.59 3.56
C SER A 147 28.99 12.85 3.21
N SER A 148 28.50 14.07 3.46
CA SER A 148 29.29 15.29 3.17
C SER A 148 29.28 16.27 4.33
N THR A 149 30.34 16.18 5.14
CA THR A 149 30.89 17.33 5.86
C THR A 149 31.94 17.95 4.92
N SER A 150 31.61 19.01 4.21
CA SER A 150 32.64 19.84 3.58
C SER A 150 32.28 21.30 3.77
N ASP A 151 33.00 21.94 4.68
CA ASP A 151 33.12 23.38 4.80
C ASP A 151 33.63 23.95 3.48
N TYR A 152 32.77 24.63 2.73
CA TYR A 152 33.18 25.61 1.72
C TYR A 152 32.22 26.80 1.78
N GLU A 153 32.83 27.98 1.75
CA GLU A 153 32.27 29.27 2.14
C GLU A 153 31.03 29.68 1.33
N GLU A 154 30.04 30.22 2.04
CA GLU A 154 28.80 30.78 1.49
C GLU A 154 29.09 32.10 0.76
N GLU A 155 29.00 32.10 -0.58
CA GLU A 155 28.76 33.33 -1.32
C GLU A 155 27.24 33.57 -1.40
N ASP A 156 26.83 34.68 -0.79
CA ASP A 156 25.47 35.20 -0.64
C ASP A 156 24.83 35.50 -2.00
N ASP A 157 24.08 34.53 -2.54
CA ASP A 157 23.09 34.74 -3.60
C ASP A 157 21.69 34.43 -3.05
N ASP A 158 20.90 35.48 -2.83
CA ASP A 158 19.51 35.43 -2.34
C ASP A 158 18.63 34.51 -3.22
N CYS A 159 18.98 34.36 -4.50
CA CYS A 159 18.33 33.44 -5.44
C CYS A 159 18.56 31.95 -5.09
N VAL A 160 19.76 31.59 -4.62
CA VAL A 160 20.12 30.21 -4.23
C VAL A 160 19.43 29.81 -2.93
N ARG A 161 19.28 30.75 -1.97
CA ARG A 161 18.54 30.51 -0.72
C ARG A 161 17.06 30.28 -0.98
N VAL A 162 16.42 31.13 -1.79
CA VAL A 162 15.01 30.99 -2.17
C VAL A 162 14.76 29.71 -2.98
N ALA A 163 15.67 29.33 -3.89
CA ALA A 163 15.59 28.07 -4.60
C ALA A 163 15.75 26.87 -3.65
N ASN A 164 16.71 26.89 -2.72
CA ASN A 164 16.88 25.84 -1.72
C ASN A 164 15.68 25.72 -0.77
N GLU A 165 15.04 26.84 -0.41
CA GLU A 165 13.85 26.87 0.45
C GLU A 165 12.62 26.30 -0.27
N MET A 166 12.37 26.68 -1.53
CA MET A 166 11.32 26.04 -2.34
C MET A 166 11.58 24.55 -2.58
N ILE A 167 12.83 24.16 -2.77
CA ILE A 167 13.23 22.76 -2.91
C ILE A 167 12.96 21.99 -1.60
N SER A 168 13.27 22.58 -0.43
CA SER A 168 12.99 21.99 0.89
C SER A 168 11.48 21.81 1.10
N GLU A 169 10.66 22.81 0.77
CA GLU A 169 9.20 22.74 0.92
C GLU A 169 8.56 21.66 0.03
N VAL A 170 9.04 21.51 -1.20
CA VAL A 170 8.59 20.45 -2.13
C VAL A 170 9.06 19.07 -1.67
N GLU A 171 10.25 18.97 -1.09
CA GLU A 171 10.76 17.73 -0.49
C GLU A 171 9.97 17.30 0.74
N ASP A 172 9.56 18.27 1.56
CA ASP A 172 8.67 18.03 2.70
C ASP A 172 7.29 17.56 2.22
N ALA A 173 6.66 18.22 1.24
CA ALA A 173 5.32 17.83 0.77
C ALA A 173 5.26 16.37 0.26
N SER A 174 6.23 15.95 -0.55
CA SER A 174 6.29 14.58 -1.05
C SER A 174 6.60 13.54 0.04
N THR A 175 7.51 13.84 0.98
CA THR A 175 7.85 12.90 2.06
C THR A 175 6.66 12.70 2.98
N LEU A 176 5.93 13.76 3.31
CA LEU A 176 4.68 13.69 4.07
C LEU A 176 3.62 12.84 3.33
N ALA A 177 3.50 12.99 2.02
CA ALA A 177 2.58 12.16 1.22
C ALA A 177 2.98 10.67 1.24
N MET A 178 4.27 10.35 1.14
CA MET A 178 4.78 8.98 1.23
C MET A 178 4.52 8.37 2.62
N GLU A 179 4.75 9.13 3.68
CA GLU A 179 4.44 8.74 5.07
C GLU A 179 2.95 8.48 5.27
N ASP A 180 2.10 9.38 4.78
CA ASP A 180 0.64 9.25 4.91
C ASP A 180 0.13 8.01 4.15
N LEU A 181 0.64 7.75 2.95
CA LEU A 181 0.36 6.52 2.20
C LEU A 181 0.80 5.28 2.98
N ARG A 182 2.00 5.31 3.56
CA ARG A 182 2.51 4.21 4.38
C ARG A 182 1.63 3.95 5.59
N LEU A 183 1.26 5.00 6.35
CA LEU A 183 0.39 4.88 7.52
C LEU A 183 -0.96 4.26 7.19
N ILE A 184 -1.56 4.68 6.07
CA ILE A 184 -2.83 4.10 5.59
C ILE A 184 -2.62 2.64 5.17
N ALA A 185 -1.58 2.35 4.38
CA ALA A 185 -1.28 1.01 3.90
C ALA A 185 -1.05 0.04 5.06
N GLU A 186 -0.20 0.39 6.03
CA GLU A 186 0.07 -0.44 7.21
C GLU A 186 -1.22 -0.75 7.99
N CYS A 187 -2.08 0.26 8.21
CA CYS A 187 -3.36 0.08 8.89
C CYS A 187 -4.33 -0.83 8.11
N MET A 188 -4.42 -0.66 6.79
CA MET A 188 -5.29 -1.48 5.94
C MET A 188 -4.77 -2.92 5.81
N VAL A 189 -3.45 -3.10 5.69
CA VAL A 189 -2.82 -4.43 5.67
C VAL A 189 -3.04 -5.14 7.00
N SER A 190 -2.73 -4.50 8.13
CA SER A 190 -2.92 -5.11 9.45
C SER A 190 -4.38 -5.49 9.66
N SER A 191 -5.32 -4.67 9.18
CA SER A 191 -6.77 -4.87 9.31
C SER A 191 -7.36 -5.92 8.36
N GLY A 192 -6.57 -6.49 7.45
CA GLY A 192 -7.01 -7.52 6.50
C GLY A 192 -7.65 -6.97 5.22
N TYR A 193 -7.50 -5.68 4.96
CA TYR A 193 -8.03 -4.95 3.79
C TYR A 193 -6.91 -4.49 2.84
N ALA A 194 -5.84 -5.29 2.73
CA ALA A 194 -4.72 -4.99 1.85
C ALA A 194 -5.14 -4.89 0.38
N LYS A 195 -6.14 -5.68 -0.04
CA LYS A 195 -6.52 -5.78 -1.46
C LYS A 195 -7.07 -4.47 -2.00
N GLU A 196 -7.81 -3.75 -1.16
CA GLU A 196 -8.47 -2.49 -1.46
C GLU A 196 -7.44 -1.38 -1.74
N CYS A 197 -6.48 -1.15 -0.83
CA CYS A 197 -5.43 -0.15 -1.05
C CYS A 197 -4.47 -0.53 -2.18
N VAL A 198 -4.09 -1.82 -2.28
CA VAL A 198 -3.22 -2.32 -3.36
C VAL A 198 -3.83 -2.11 -4.73
N LYS A 199 -5.15 -2.34 -4.87
CA LYS A 199 -5.86 -2.10 -6.14
C LYS A 199 -5.79 -0.63 -6.54
N VAL A 200 -6.08 0.28 -5.60
CA VAL A 200 -6.00 1.73 -5.86
C VAL A 200 -4.58 2.15 -6.23
N TYR A 201 -3.59 1.67 -5.48
CA TYR A 201 -2.17 1.93 -5.73
C TYR A 201 -1.79 1.54 -7.16
N LYS A 202 -2.04 0.28 -7.54
CA LYS A 202 -1.68 -0.28 -8.85
C LYS A 202 -2.32 0.51 -9.99
N ILE A 203 -3.61 0.84 -9.90
CA ILE A 203 -4.30 1.60 -10.95
C ILE A 203 -3.63 2.96 -11.21
N ILE A 204 -3.36 3.73 -10.15
CA ILE A 204 -2.81 5.08 -10.31
C ILE A 204 -1.34 5.01 -10.73
N ARG A 205 -0.55 4.19 -10.05
CA ARG A 205 0.89 4.10 -10.29
C ARG A 205 1.22 3.48 -11.65
N LYS A 206 0.49 2.44 -12.07
CA LYS A 206 0.62 1.89 -13.44
C LYS A 206 0.32 2.94 -14.49
N SER A 207 -0.72 3.75 -14.33
CA SER A 207 -1.00 4.85 -15.27
C SER A 207 0.17 5.85 -15.36
N ILE A 208 0.81 6.19 -14.24
CA ILE A 208 1.94 7.14 -14.22
C ILE A 208 3.17 6.52 -14.88
N VAL A 209 3.48 5.26 -14.57
CA VAL A 209 4.64 4.56 -15.15
C VAL A 209 4.44 4.30 -16.64
N ASP A 210 3.25 3.87 -17.07
CA ASP A 210 2.92 3.66 -18.49
C ASP A 210 3.01 4.98 -19.28
N GLU A 211 2.55 6.10 -18.70
CA GLU A 211 2.73 7.43 -19.29
C GLU A 211 4.22 7.81 -19.37
N GLY A 212 5.01 7.51 -18.34
CA GLY A 212 6.46 7.71 -18.33
C GLY A 212 7.15 6.95 -19.47
N ILE A 213 6.84 5.66 -19.63
CA ILE A 213 7.35 4.82 -20.73
C ILE A 213 6.95 5.41 -22.09
N TYR A 214 5.70 5.85 -22.24
CA TYR A 214 5.22 6.49 -23.47
C TYR A 214 6.00 7.76 -23.80
N ARG A 215 6.23 8.65 -22.82
CA ARG A 215 7.00 9.90 -23.01
C ARG A 215 8.46 9.65 -23.37
N LEU A 216 9.03 8.52 -22.96
CA LEU A 216 10.38 8.10 -23.36
C LEU A 216 10.46 7.60 -24.82
N GLY A 217 9.33 7.50 -25.52
CA GLY A 217 9.29 7.00 -26.90
C GLY A 217 9.51 5.48 -27.00
N VAL A 218 9.27 4.75 -25.91
CA VAL A 218 9.40 3.30 -25.85
C VAL A 218 8.14 2.67 -26.45
N GLU A 219 8.25 2.28 -27.71
CA GLU A 219 7.16 1.68 -28.47
C GLU A 219 7.36 0.17 -28.62
N LYS A 220 6.25 -0.58 -28.64
CA LYS A 220 6.27 -2.01 -28.91
C LYS A 220 6.33 -2.25 -30.42
N TYR A 221 7.43 -2.83 -30.88
CA TYR A 221 7.61 -3.22 -32.27
C TYR A 221 7.50 -4.73 -32.45
N THR A 222 6.80 -5.16 -33.50
CA THR A 222 6.81 -6.55 -33.96
C THR A 222 7.98 -6.78 -34.91
N SER A 223 8.44 -8.03 -35.04
CA SER A 223 9.52 -8.39 -35.97
C SER A 223 9.25 -7.93 -37.41
N SER A 224 7.99 -8.00 -37.87
CA SER A 224 7.63 -7.58 -39.22
C SER A 224 7.70 -6.05 -39.41
N GLN A 225 7.38 -5.28 -38.36
CA GLN A 225 7.53 -3.82 -38.38
C GLN A 225 9.01 -3.43 -38.47
N ILE A 226 9.89 -4.05 -37.66
CA ILE A 226 11.33 -3.77 -37.71
C ILE A 226 11.91 -4.17 -39.08
N HIS A 227 11.51 -5.32 -39.62
CA HIS A 227 12.02 -5.79 -40.91
C HIS A 227 11.65 -4.86 -42.08
N LYS A 228 10.46 -4.25 -42.03
CA LYS A 228 9.97 -3.32 -43.06
C LYS A 228 10.44 -1.88 -42.85
N MET A 229 11.03 -1.57 -41.69
CA MET A 229 11.47 -0.23 -41.34
C MET A 229 12.75 0.13 -42.12
N ASP A 230 12.79 1.37 -42.61
CA ASP A 230 14.00 1.91 -43.20
C ASP A 230 15.14 1.96 -42.17
N TRP A 231 16.37 1.72 -42.64
CA TRP A 231 17.54 1.63 -41.77
C TRP A 231 17.83 2.93 -41.01
N GLN A 232 17.68 4.10 -41.66
CA GLN A 232 17.95 5.39 -41.05
C GLN A 232 16.93 5.69 -39.95
N VAL A 233 15.67 5.29 -40.17
CA VAL A 233 14.62 5.37 -39.15
C VAL A 233 14.95 4.43 -37.99
N LEU A 234 15.32 3.18 -38.26
CA LEU A 234 15.68 2.23 -37.21
C LEU A 234 16.86 2.71 -36.37
N GLU A 235 17.89 3.28 -37.00
CA GLU A 235 19.05 3.87 -36.34
C GLU A 235 18.64 5.02 -35.39
N SER A 236 17.76 5.92 -35.84
CA SER A 236 17.22 6.98 -34.98
C SER A 236 16.44 6.42 -33.77
N ARG A 237 15.70 5.31 -33.96
CA ARG A 237 14.97 4.63 -32.88
C ARG A 237 15.91 3.94 -31.89
N ILE A 238 17.01 3.36 -32.36
CA ILE A 238 18.05 2.79 -31.50
C ILE A 238 18.68 3.88 -30.61
N GLN A 239 18.98 5.05 -31.18
CA GLN A 239 19.54 6.16 -30.41
C GLN A 239 18.54 6.70 -29.37
N SER A 240 17.27 6.85 -29.76
CA SER A 240 16.19 7.23 -28.83
C SER A 240 16.04 6.21 -27.70
N TRP A 241 16.04 4.92 -28.05
CA TRP A 241 15.95 3.83 -27.09
C TRP A 241 17.11 3.83 -26.11
N ARG A 242 18.35 4.11 -26.55
CA ARG A 242 19.52 4.16 -25.66
C ARG A 242 19.37 5.24 -24.58
N ASN A 243 18.87 6.42 -24.97
CA ASN A 243 18.56 7.47 -24.00
C ASN A 243 17.41 7.05 -23.07
N ALA A 244 16.39 6.40 -23.62
CA ALA A 244 15.25 5.90 -22.85
C ALA A 244 15.65 4.85 -21.81
N VAL A 245 16.57 3.93 -22.11
CA VAL A 245 17.03 2.90 -21.15
C VAL A 245 17.62 3.53 -19.91
N ARG A 246 18.52 4.50 -20.08
CA ARG A 246 19.15 5.20 -18.96
C ARG A 246 18.10 5.84 -18.05
N THR A 247 17.19 6.61 -18.63
CA THR A 247 16.14 7.30 -17.87
C THR A 247 15.18 6.29 -17.24
N ALA A 248 14.70 5.30 -17.99
CA ALA A 248 13.80 4.27 -17.47
C ALA A 248 14.38 3.52 -16.28
N VAL A 249 15.65 3.10 -16.33
CA VAL A 249 16.28 2.38 -15.22
C VAL A 249 16.55 3.32 -14.04
N LYS A 250 17.23 4.45 -14.25
CA LYS A 250 17.71 5.31 -13.16
C LYS A 250 16.60 6.15 -12.52
N THR A 251 15.55 6.48 -13.25
CA THR A 251 14.45 7.32 -12.73
C THR A 251 13.17 6.52 -12.61
N LEU A 252 12.65 5.97 -13.71
CA LEU A 252 11.28 5.46 -13.74
C LEU A 252 11.10 4.19 -12.89
N PHE A 253 11.88 3.15 -13.15
CA PHE A 253 11.77 1.89 -12.42
C PHE A 253 12.35 2.01 -11.01
N ASN A 254 13.47 2.72 -10.84
CA ASN A 254 14.04 2.94 -9.52
C ASN A 254 13.11 3.73 -8.60
N GLY A 255 12.50 4.82 -9.09
CA GLY A 255 11.57 5.62 -8.32
C GLY A 255 10.31 4.84 -7.91
N GLU A 256 9.77 4.02 -8.81
CA GLU A 256 8.64 3.15 -8.46
C GLU A 256 9.03 2.06 -7.46
N ARG A 257 10.25 1.50 -7.58
CA ARG A 257 10.79 0.55 -6.60
C ARG A 257 10.86 1.17 -5.22
N ILE A 258 11.45 2.35 -5.09
CA ILE A 258 11.57 3.10 -3.84
C ILE A 258 10.19 3.40 -3.25
N LEU A 259 9.21 3.81 -4.07
CA LEU A 259 7.88 4.14 -3.57
C LEU A 259 7.11 2.89 -3.12
N CYS A 260 7.13 1.81 -3.90
CA CYS A 260 6.58 0.52 -3.48
C CYS A 260 7.20 0.07 -2.16
N ASP A 261 8.52 0.24 -2.05
CA ASP A 261 9.25 -0.14 -0.86
C ASP A 261 8.87 0.73 0.34
N HIS A 262 8.71 2.03 0.17
CA HIS A 262 8.29 2.90 1.27
C HIS A 262 6.85 2.60 1.74
N VAL A 263 5.90 2.55 0.80
CA VAL A 263 4.47 2.46 1.10
C VAL A 263 4.09 1.10 1.67
N PHE A 264 4.66 0.01 1.16
CA PHE A 264 4.35 -1.36 1.58
C PHE A 264 5.47 -2.02 2.39
N ALA A 265 6.20 -1.21 3.17
CA ALA A 265 7.31 -1.68 4.02
C ALA A 265 6.94 -2.82 4.99
N SER A 266 5.66 -2.97 5.34
CA SER A 266 5.17 -4.02 6.22
C SER A 266 4.97 -5.39 5.55
N SER A 267 5.08 -5.50 4.22
CA SER A 267 4.83 -6.75 3.50
C SER A 267 5.57 -6.86 2.18
N ASP A 268 6.58 -7.74 2.15
CA ASP A 268 7.37 -7.99 0.93
C ASP A 268 6.52 -8.55 -0.21
N SER A 269 5.62 -9.48 0.07
CA SER A 269 4.75 -10.04 -0.98
C SER A 269 3.87 -8.98 -1.66
N ILE A 270 3.38 -7.98 -0.90
CA ILE A 270 2.58 -6.88 -1.44
C ILE A 270 3.45 -5.93 -2.26
N ARG A 271 4.60 -5.51 -1.71
CA ARG A 271 5.50 -4.58 -2.39
C ARG A 271 5.96 -5.15 -3.74
N GLU A 272 6.30 -6.44 -3.79
CA GLU A 272 6.75 -7.12 -5.01
C GLU A 272 5.63 -7.29 -6.02
N SER A 273 4.44 -7.65 -5.55
CA SER A 273 3.27 -7.76 -6.42
C SER A 273 2.91 -6.41 -7.04
N CYS A 274 2.98 -5.32 -6.28
CA CYS A 274 2.74 -3.96 -6.80
C CYS A 274 3.78 -3.57 -7.83
N PHE A 275 5.06 -3.64 -7.46
CA PHE A 275 6.16 -3.25 -8.34
C PHE A 275 6.14 -4.03 -9.66
N THR A 276 5.96 -5.36 -9.59
CA THR A 276 5.91 -6.22 -10.76
C THR A 276 4.73 -5.85 -11.67
N GLU A 277 3.52 -5.70 -11.12
CA GLU A 277 2.33 -5.40 -11.93
C GLU A 277 2.41 -4.04 -12.62
N ILE A 278 3.04 -3.07 -11.96
CA ILE A 278 3.20 -1.71 -12.47
C ILE A 278 4.26 -1.64 -13.58
N THR A 279 5.42 -2.28 -13.39
CA THR A 279 6.59 -2.04 -14.24
C THR A 279 6.84 -3.10 -15.30
N LYS A 280 6.36 -4.34 -15.11
CA LYS A 280 6.75 -5.49 -15.93
C LYS A 280 6.46 -5.29 -17.41
N GLU A 281 5.28 -4.80 -17.78
CA GLU A 281 4.91 -4.61 -19.18
C GLU A 281 5.84 -3.60 -19.88
N GLY A 282 6.05 -2.43 -19.29
CA GLY A 282 6.95 -1.41 -19.82
C GLY A 282 8.39 -1.89 -19.90
N ALA A 283 8.87 -2.61 -18.87
CA ALA A 283 10.21 -3.18 -18.85
C ALA A 283 10.40 -4.24 -19.95
N MET A 284 9.42 -5.12 -20.17
CA MET A 284 9.46 -6.11 -21.25
C MET A 284 9.49 -5.46 -22.65
N ILE A 285 8.77 -4.34 -22.85
CA ILE A 285 8.82 -3.61 -24.12
C ILE A 285 10.20 -2.96 -24.32
N LEU A 286 10.73 -2.32 -23.27
CA LEU A 286 12.03 -1.65 -23.31
C LEU A 286 13.16 -2.65 -23.59
N PHE A 287 13.27 -3.71 -22.80
CA PHE A 287 14.39 -4.66 -22.90
C PHE A 287 14.20 -5.67 -24.05
N GLY A 288 12.96 -5.89 -24.51
CA GLY A 288 12.67 -6.74 -25.68
C GLY A 288 12.98 -6.09 -27.03
N PHE A 289 13.13 -4.76 -27.10
CA PHE A 289 13.44 -4.06 -28.34
C PHE A 289 14.79 -4.52 -28.97
N PRO A 290 15.93 -4.56 -28.25
CA PRO A 290 17.19 -5.13 -28.74
C PRO A 290 17.05 -6.53 -29.33
N GLU A 291 16.35 -7.43 -28.65
CA GLU A 291 16.15 -8.79 -29.12
C GLU A 291 15.40 -8.82 -30.46
N THR A 292 14.37 -7.97 -30.58
CA THR A 292 13.59 -7.83 -31.81
C THR A 292 14.45 -7.25 -32.94
N VAL A 293 15.33 -6.29 -32.66
CA VAL A 293 16.28 -5.75 -33.65
C VAL A 293 17.28 -6.82 -34.10
N ALA A 294 17.89 -7.53 -33.15
CA ALA A 294 18.90 -8.55 -33.41
C ALA A 294 18.38 -9.70 -34.29
N LYS A 295 17.14 -10.14 -34.07
CA LYS A 295 16.50 -11.20 -34.88
C LYS A 295 16.26 -10.80 -36.34
N ASN A 296 16.11 -9.50 -36.63
CA ASN A 296 15.69 -9.01 -37.95
C ASN A 296 16.81 -8.30 -38.73
N SER A 297 17.94 -7.99 -38.09
CA SER A 297 19.07 -7.34 -38.75
C SER A 297 19.88 -8.32 -39.63
N LYS A 298 19.93 -8.07 -40.95
CA LYS A 298 20.94 -8.70 -41.83
C LYS A 298 22.34 -8.40 -41.31
N ARG A 299 23.27 -9.36 -41.38
CA ARG A 299 24.65 -9.18 -40.88
C ARG A 299 25.45 -8.26 -41.81
N SER A 300 25.43 -6.95 -41.53
CA SER A 300 26.37 -5.97 -42.07
C SER A 300 27.20 -5.35 -40.93
N PRO A 301 28.41 -4.85 -41.19
CA PRO A 301 29.26 -4.25 -40.15
C PRO A 301 28.55 -3.15 -39.35
N ASP A 302 27.86 -2.22 -40.03
CA ASP A 302 27.13 -1.13 -39.38
C ASP A 302 26.05 -1.61 -38.41
N LYS A 303 25.37 -2.72 -38.77
CA LYS A 303 24.34 -3.34 -37.92
C LYS A 303 24.93 -4.00 -36.69
N VAL A 304 26.12 -4.60 -36.82
CA VAL A 304 26.83 -5.18 -35.67
C VAL A 304 27.24 -4.08 -34.69
N PHE A 305 27.75 -2.95 -35.18
CA PHE A 305 28.07 -1.81 -34.30
C PHE A 305 26.85 -1.30 -33.53
N ARG A 306 25.71 -1.11 -34.19
CA ARG A 306 24.48 -0.69 -33.51
C ARG A 306 23.97 -1.71 -32.49
N LEU A 307 24.10 -3.02 -32.75
CA LEU A 307 23.76 -4.05 -31.77
C LEU A 307 24.70 -4.02 -30.55
N LEU A 308 25.99 -3.79 -30.76
CA LEU A 308 26.96 -3.61 -29.66
C LEU A 308 26.63 -2.36 -28.83
N GLU A 309 26.18 -1.27 -29.46
CA GLU A 309 25.70 -0.09 -28.72
C GLU A 309 24.42 -0.37 -27.91
N MET A 310 23.55 -1.25 -28.40
CA MET A 310 22.39 -1.68 -27.62
C MET A 310 22.79 -2.54 -26.43
N TYR A 311 23.73 -3.46 -26.64
CA TYR A 311 24.31 -4.25 -25.57
C TYR A 311 24.94 -3.36 -24.50
N THR A 312 25.77 -2.38 -24.89
CA THR A 312 26.39 -1.46 -23.93
C THR A 312 25.36 -0.64 -23.18
N GLY A 313 24.30 -0.18 -23.86
CA GLY A 313 23.19 0.51 -23.21
C GLY A 313 22.57 -0.26 -22.04
N ILE A 314 22.46 -1.60 -22.16
CA ILE A 314 21.97 -2.47 -21.07
C ILE A 314 23.07 -2.77 -20.06
N SER A 315 24.25 -3.17 -20.52
CA SER A 315 25.35 -3.60 -19.64
C SER A 315 25.81 -2.47 -18.70
N ASP A 316 25.79 -1.23 -19.18
CA ASP A 316 26.14 -0.03 -18.40
C ASP A 316 25.23 0.19 -17.19
N HIS A 317 24.04 -0.43 -17.19
CA HIS A 317 23.00 -0.28 -16.16
C HIS A 317 22.62 -1.63 -15.52
N TRP A 318 23.42 -2.67 -15.76
CA TRP A 318 23.05 -4.05 -15.39
C TRP A 318 22.91 -4.23 -13.88
N LEU A 319 23.79 -3.61 -13.10
CA LEU A 319 23.74 -3.71 -11.63
C LEU A 319 22.46 -3.08 -11.08
N GLU A 320 22.05 -1.93 -11.62
CA GLU A 320 20.78 -1.30 -11.25
C GLU A 320 19.60 -2.15 -11.68
N ILE A 321 19.61 -2.70 -12.91
CA ILE A 321 18.55 -3.60 -13.40
C ILE A 321 18.43 -4.82 -12.50
N ASP A 322 19.54 -5.45 -12.12
CA ASP A 322 19.53 -6.65 -11.28
C ASP A 322 19.00 -6.37 -9.88
N SER A 323 19.36 -5.22 -9.30
CA SER A 323 18.87 -4.75 -8.01
C SER A 323 17.36 -4.45 -8.05
N ILE A 324 16.91 -3.67 -9.04
CA ILE A 324 15.51 -3.24 -9.20
C ILE A 324 14.59 -4.44 -9.47
N PHE A 325 15.02 -5.36 -10.33
CA PHE A 325 14.26 -6.56 -10.75
C PHE A 325 14.81 -7.83 -10.09
N SER A 326 15.17 -7.75 -8.81
CA SER A 326 15.80 -8.84 -8.05
C SER A 326 14.89 -10.02 -7.75
N PHE A 327 13.58 -9.86 -7.82
CA PHE A 327 12.62 -10.89 -7.43
C PHE A 327 12.26 -11.86 -8.55
N GLN A 328 11.83 -13.07 -8.17
CA GLN A 328 11.46 -14.12 -9.11
C GLN A 328 10.32 -13.70 -10.05
N SER A 329 9.39 -12.86 -9.57
CA SER A 329 8.26 -12.36 -10.37
C SER A 329 8.69 -11.49 -11.57
N THR A 330 9.88 -10.91 -11.49
CA THR A 330 10.50 -10.06 -12.51
C THR A 330 11.65 -10.73 -13.26
N ILE A 331 11.94 -12.02 -13.03
CA ILE A 331 13.09 -12.69 -13.66
C ILE A 331 13.07 -12.64 -15.20
N THR A 332 11.87 -12.66 -15.80
CA THR A 332 11.68 -12.54 -17.26
C THR A 332 12.18 -11.21 -17.82
N VAL A 333 12.20 -10.15 -17.00
CA VAL A 333 12.73 -8.83 -17.41
C VAL A 333 14.25 -8.89 -17.61
N LYS A 334 14.93 -9.80 -16.90
CA LYS A 334 16.40 -9.99 -16.94
C LYS A 334 16.85 -11.08 -17.91
N SER A 335 15.91 -11.77 -18.57
CA SER A 335 16.18 -12.90 -19.47
C SER A 335 16.42 -12.43 -20.89
#